data_AF-A0A662AJ10-F1
#
_entry.id   AF-A0A662AJ10-F1
#
_cell.length_a   1.000
_cell.length_b   1.000
_cell.length_c   1.000
_cell.angle_alpha   90.00
_cell.angle_beta   90.00
_cell.angle_gamma   90.00
#
_symmetry.space_group_name_H-M   'P 1'
#
loop_
_entity.id
_entity.type
_entity.pdbx_description
1 polymer ?
#
loop_
_entity_poly.entity_id
_entity_poly.type
_entity_poly.pdbx_seq_one_letter_code
_entity_poly.pdbx_strand_id
1 'polypeptide(L)'
;EGTVASGAIKGSRNVPTSAPGYDKGATGYTKEVDGAAFYGVENYQPTKEWASFTGERLDFTGSTETYSRHKYSKGLLTLNYVYSNDKTIPKYSWDAISGPWKNSSLENGVYRVDHLRDNRTGSYAKYGVGFSYDVSPTFSTGRDFLRIHPDGGPFGTLGCIGLTGSADVLRQVRNQMNLSLKNYGKLDLNVNIERNPNNNGR
;
A
#
# COMPACT_ATOMS: atom_id res chain seq x y z
N GLU A 1 -18.02 18.12 -14.32
CA GLU A 1 -17.36 18.02 -13.01
C GLU A 1 -18.37 17.44 -12.04
N GLY A 2 -18.11 16.25 -11.49
CA GLY A 2 -19.10 15.52 -10.72
C GLY A 2 -18.39 14.63 -9.71
N THR A 3 -18.19 15.17 -8.52
CA THR A 3 -17.77 14.44 -7.32
C THR A 3 -18.83 13.39 -7.00
N VAL A 4 -18.50 12.11 -7.07
CA VAL A 4 -19.40 11.04 -6.58
C VAL A 4 -18.80 10.46 -5.32
N ALA A 5 -19.19 11.05 -4.20
CA ALA A 5 -19.15 10.37 -2.92
C ALA A 5 -20.48 9.60 -2.78
N SER A 6 -20.44 8.29 -2.56
CA SER A 6 -21.58 7.58 -1.97
C SER A 6 -21.12 6.35 -1.21
N GLY A 7 -21.15 6.47 0.11
CA GLY A 7 -21.25 5.33 1.01
C GLY A 7 -22.73 4.97 1.24
N ALA A 8 -23.02 3.67 1.32
CA ALA A 8 -24.13 3.15 2.11
C ALA A 8 -23.84 1.68 2.44
N ILE A 9 -23.37 1.46 3.68
CA ILE A 9 -23.28 0.16 4.35
C ILE A 9 -24.67 -0.15 4.93
N LYS A 10 -25.25 -1.32 4.63
CA LYS A 10 -26.24 -1.97 5.50
C LYS A 10 -26.36 -3.47 5.25
N GLY A 11 -25.98 -4.24 6.28
CA GLY A 11 -26.04 -5.71 6.34
C GLY A 11 -25.56 -6.29 7.69
N SER A 12 -26.06 -5.71 8.79
CA SER A 12 -26.02 -6.13 10.22
C SER A 12 -24.69 -6.31 11.01
N ARG A 13 -24.47 -5.33 11.92
CA ARG A 13 -23.80 -5.30 13.26
C ARG A 13 -22.32 -5.77 13.33
N ASN A 14 -21.29 -4.96 13.61
CA ASN A 14 -21.12 -3.70 14.34
C ASN A 14 -20.33 -2.68 13.49
N VAL A 15 -20.76 -1.41 13.48
CA VAL A 15 -20.06 -0.28 12.88
C VAL A 15 -19.50 0.58 14.01
N PRO A 16 -18.17 0.81 14.10
CA PRO A 16 -17.65 1.99 14.78
C PRO A 16 -17.79 3.18 13.83
N THR A 17 -18.76 4.02 14.12
CA THR A 17 -18.85 5.38 13.59
C THR A 17 -17.79 6.23 14.28
N SER A 18 -16.64 6.45 13.65
CA SER A 18 -15.84 7.70 13.75
C SER A 18 -14.45 7.54 13.12
N ALA A 19 -14.14 8.38 12.15
CA ALA A 19 -12.89 9.14 12.25
C ALA A 19 -13.27 10.44 12.99
N PRO A 20 -12.42 11.06 13.85
CA PRO A 20 -10.98 10.89 14.02
C PRO A 20 -10.59 10.44 15.44
N GLY A 21 -9.38 9.92 15.60
CA GLY A 21 -8.79 9.68 16.92
C GLY A 21 -8.43 8.22 17.13
N TYR A 22 -7.13 8.01 17.22
CA TYR A 22 -6.49 6.87 17.84
C TYR A 22 -7.22 6.49 19.13
N ASP A 23 -7.66 5.23 19.28
CA ASP A 23 -7.75 4.65 20.61
C ASP A 23 -7.41 3.17 20.68
N LYS A 24 -6.79 2.86 21.81
CA LYS A 24 -6.10 1.63 22.19
C LYS A 24 -7.08 0.48 22.38
N GLY A 25 -6.68 -0.72 21.96
CA GLY A 25 -7.30 -1.95 22.46
C GLY A 25 -7.23 -3.07 21.44
N ALA A 26 -6.30 -3.99 21.66
CA ALA A 26 -6.35 -5.30 21.03
C ALA A 26 -7.62 -6.03 21.47
N THR A 27 -8.61 -6.18 20.59
CA THR A 27 -9.56 -7.30 20.59
C THR A 27 -9.86 -7.67 19.13
N GLY A 28 -9.70 -8.96 18.81
CA GLY A 28 -9.81 -9.48 17.46
C GLY A 28 -11.20 -9.30 16.85
N TYR A 29 -11.22 -9.01 15.56
CA TYR A 29 -12.40 -9.13 14.71
C TYR A 29 -12.00 -9.76 13.37
N THR A 30 -12.06 -11.08 13.32
CA THR A 30 -12.22 -11.85 12.08
C THR A 30 -13.72 -12.00 11.85
N LYS A 31 -14.26 -11.23 10.90
CA LYS A 31 -15.53 -11.56 10.24
C LYS A 31 -15.50 -11.02 8.82
N GLU A 32 -14.99 -11.90 7.95
CA GLU A 32 -15.37 -12.12 6.55
C GLU A 32 -16.23 -11.02 5.91
N VAL A 33 -15.64 -10.22 5.02
CA VAL A 33 -16.40 -9.61 3.92
C VAL A 33 -16.69 -10.75 2.94
N ASP A 34 -17.86 -11.39 3.02
CA ASP A 34 -18.25 -12.46 2.06
C ASP A 34 -18.39 -11.94 0.62
N GLY A 35 -18.46 -10.61 0.45
CA GLY A 35 -18.48 -9.93 -0.83
C GLY A 35 -18.82 -8.44 -0.70
N ALA A 36 -18.90 -7.75 -1.83
CA ALA A 36 -19.31 -6.35 -1.94
C ALA A 36 -20.20 -6.14 -3.18
N ALA A 37 -21.13 -5.20 -3.07
CA ALA A 37 -21.88 -4.68 -4.21
C ALA A 37 -21.18 -3.43 -4.74
N PHE A 38 -20.90 -3.43 -6.04
CA PHE A 38 -20.33 -2.30 -6.77
C PHE A 38 -21.41 -1.68 -7.65
N TYR A 39 -21.50 -0.35 -7.61
CA TYR A 39 -22.46 0.41 -8.39
C TYR A 39 -21.71 1.21 -9.46
N GLY A 40 -22.26 1.28 -10.67
CA GLY A 40 -21.64 1.96 -11.80
C GLY A 40 -22.66 2.50 -12.79
N VAL A 41 -22.16 3.01 -13.92
CA VAL A 41 -22.98 3.45 -15.05
C VAL A 41 -22.35 2.90 -16.32
N GLU A 42 -23.12 2.14 -17.11
CA GLU A 42 -22.72 1.63 -18.42
C GLU A 42 -23.80 2.02 -19.44
N ASN A 43 -23.40 2.61 -20.57
CA ASN A 43 -24.34 3.10 -21.58
C ASN A 43 -25.46 3.99 -21.00
N TYR A 44 -25.10 4.88 -20.07
CA TYR A 44 -26.01 5.76 -19.33
C TYR A 44 -27.05 5.03 -18.45
N GLN A 45 -26.90 3.72 -18.22
CA GLN A 45 -27.74 2.93 -17.33
C GLN A 45 -27.01 2.57 -16.04
N PRO A 46 -27.66 2.68 -14.86
CA PRO A 46 -27.05 2.27 -13.61
C PRO A 46 -26.83 0.75 -13.59
N THR A 47 -25.63 0.32 -13.20
CA THR A 47 -25.28 -1.08 -13.02
C THR A 47 -25.07 -1.40 -11.54
N LYS A 48 -25.39 -2.64 -11.16
CA LYS A 48 -25.08 -3.21 -9.86
C LYS A 48 -24.45 -4.57 -10.08
N GLU A 49 -23.30 -4.77 -9.49
CA GLU A 49 -22.53 -5.99 -9.61
C GLU A 49 -22.14 -6.48 -8.22
N TRP A 50 -22.38 -7.76 -7.94
CA TRP A 50 -21.89 -8.40 -6.73
C TRP A 50 -20.58 -9.11 -7.02
N ALA A 51 -19.61 -8.99 -6.13
CA ALA A 51 -18.37 -9.73 -6.21
C ALA A 51 -17.96 -10.25 -4.83
N SER A 52 -17.48 -11.49 -4.80
CA SER A 52 -17.00 -12.12 -3.58
C SER A 52 -15.59 -11.65 -3.26
N PHE A 53 -15.25 -11.58 -1.98
CA PHE A 53 -13.88 -11.28 -1.56
C PHE A 53 -12.93 -12.41 -1.98
N THR A 54 -11.76 -12.05 -2.51
CA THR A 54 -10.76 -13.01 -2.99
C THR A 54 -9.41 -12.89 -2.31
N GLY A 55 -9.10 -11.75 -1.68
CA GLY A 55 -7.85 -11.59 -0.94
C GLY A 55 -7.44 -10.14 -0.74
N GLU A 56 -6.15 -9.92 -0.52
CA GLU A 56 -5.58 -8.59 -0.31
C GLU A 56 -4.42 -8.32 -1.28
N ARG A 57 -4.23 -7.04 -1.63
CA ARG A 57 -3.14 -6.57 -2.50
C ARG A 57 -2.65 -5.20 -2.04
N LEU A 58 -1.39 -4.89 -2.29
CA LEU A 58 -0.83 -3.55 -2.14
C LEU A 58 -0.86 -2.79 -3.47
N ASP A 59 -1.15 -1.51 -3.41
CA ASP A 59 -0.93 -0.59 -4.53
C ASP A 59 -0.01 0.56 -4.05
N PHE A 60 1.04 0.89 -4.81
CA PHE A 60 1.83 2.10 -4.61
C PHE A 60 1.58 3.06 -5.76
N THR A 61 0.81 4.10 -5.48
CA THR A 61 0.37 5.08 -6.48
C THR A 61 0.75 6.49 -6.07
N GLY A 62 1.00 7.34 -7.06
CA GLY A 62 1.44 8.71 -6.82
C GLY A 62 2.05 9.33 -8.06
N SER A 63 2.91 10.31 -7.85
CA SER A 63 3.54 11.07 -8.93
C SER A 63 5.01 11.31 -8.65
N THR A 64 5.70 11.83 -9.65
CA THR A 64 7.09 12.23 -9.56
C THR A 64 7.23 13.61 -8.93
N GLU A 65 8.15 13.71 -7.98
CA GLU A 65 8.53 14.92 -7.28
C GLU A 65 10.04 15.15 -7.40
N THR A 66 10.49 16.36 -7.04
CA THR A 66 11.92 16.72 -7.07
C THR A 66 12.40 17.14 -5.68
N TYR A 67 13.52 16.55 -5.25
CA TYR A 67 14.25 16.91 -4.04
C TYR A 67 15.65 17.39 -4.44
N SER A 68 15.92 18.69 -4.25
CA SER A 68 17.10 19.36 -4.80
C SER A 68 17.16 19.20 -6.33
N ARG A 69 18.12 18.43 -6.86
CA ARG A 69 18.25 18.10 -8.28
C ARG A 69 17.82 16.68 -8.64
N HIS A 70 17.37 15.89 -7.66
CA HIS A 70 17.05 14.49 -7.85
C HIS A 70 15.55 14.25 -7.85
N LYS A 71 15.08 13.38 -8.73
CA LYS A 71 13.67 13.01 -8.81
C LYS A 71 13.38 11.80 -7.95
N TYR A 72 12.20 11.73 -7.37
CA TYR A 72 11.70 10.61 -6.58
C TYR A 72 10.19 10.47 -6.77
N SER A 73 9.61 9.34 -6.40
CA SER A 73 8.17 9.16 -6.37
C SER A 73 7.63 9.47 -4.98
N LYS A 74 6.55 10.24 -4.92
CA LYS A 74 5.78 10.49 -3.70
C LYS A 74 4.36 9.99 -3.91
N GLY A 75 3.83 9.28 -2.93
CA GLY A 75 2.52 8.66 -3.08
C GLY A 75 2.01 7.95 -1.83
N LEU A 76 1.02 7.10 -2.05
CA LEU A 76 0.39 6.28 -1.03
C LEU A 76 0.68 4.81 -1.30
N LEU A 77 1.17 4.11 -0.28
CA LEU A 77 1.11 2.65 -0.22
C LEU A 77 -0.25 2.26 0.40
N THR A 78 -1.10 1.62 -0.38
CA THR A 78 -2.46 1.24 0.01
C THR A 78 -2.58 -0.27 0.08
N LEU A 79 -3.01 -0.81 1.21
CA LEU A 79 -3.49 -2.18 1.33
C LEU A 79 -4.97 -2.21 0.98
N ASN A 80 -5.34 -3.04 0.01
CA ASN A 80 -6.70 -3.17 -0.52
C ASN A 80 -7.27 -4.54 -0.24
N TYR A 81 -8.58 -4.60 -0.02
CA TYR A 81 -9.35 -5.81 -0.30
C TYR A 81 -9.54 -5.96 -1.80
N VAL A 82 -9.45 -7.20 -2.28
CA VAL A 82 -9.63 -7.59 -3.69
C VAL A 82 -10.88 -8.46 -3.79
N TYR A 83 -11.66 -8.27 -4.85
CA TYR A 83 -12.89 -8.99 -5.11
C TYR A 83 -12.83 -9.76 -6.44
N SER A 84 -13.76 -10.68 -6.65
CA SER A 84 -13.78 -11.62 -7.79
C SER A 84 -13.95 -10.97 -9.17
N ASN A 85 -14.24 -9.68 -9.21
CA ASN A 85 -14.34 -8.86 -10.41
C ASN A 85 -13.16 -7.87 -10.55
N ASP A 86 -12.06 -8.15 -9.87
CA ASP A 86 -10.82 -7.35 -9.83
C ASP A 86 -10.96 -5.93 -9.27
N LYS A 87 -12.14 -5.55 -8.78
CA LYS A 87 -12.33 -4.29 -8.06
C LYS A 87 -11.67 -4.38 -6.69
N THR A 88 -11.18 -3.23 -6.24
CA THR A 88 -10.50 -3.10 -4.96
C THR A 88 -11.22 -2.09 -4.06
N ILE A 89 -11.12 -2.30 -2.75
CA ILE A 89 -11.56 -1.34 -1.74
C ILE A 89 -10.38 -1.06 -0.81
N PRO A 90 -9.96 0.21 -0.63
CA PRO A 90 -8.90 0.56 0.31
C PRO A 90 -9.22 0.12 1.73
N LYS A 91 -8.32 -0.63 2.35
CA LYS A 91 -8.37 -1.02 3.77
C LYS A 91 -7.54 -0.07 4.63
N TYR A 92 -6.32 0.23 4.19
CA TYR A 92 -5.41 1.19 4.82
C TYR A 92 -4.57 1.88 3.76
N SER A 93 -4.19 3.15 4.00
CA SER A 93 -3.29 3.91 3.13
C SER A 93 -2.26 4.66 3.96
N TRP A 94 -1.01 4.67 3.48
CA TRP A 94 0.12 5.27 4.19
C TRP A 94 1.01 6.07 3.24
N ASP A 95 1.48 7.23 3.70
CA ASP A 95 2.44 8.02 2.94
C ASP A 95 3.75 7.26 2.72
N ALA A 96 4.19 7.26 1.47
CA ALA A 96 5.38 6.57 1.05
C ALA A 96 6.12 7.34 -0.05
N ILE A 97 7.43 7.10 -0.11
CA ILE A 97 8.31 7.63 -1.15
C ILE A 97 9.19 6.53 -1.74
N SER A 98 9.71 6.75 -2.94
CA SER A 98 10.71 5.85 -3.53
C SER A 98 11.74 6.63 -4.35
N GLY A 99 13.02 6.31 -4.15
CA GLY A 99 14.11 7.20 -4.56
C GLY A 99 14.32 8.32 -3.53
N PRO A 100 15.15 9.34 -3.81
CA PRO A 100 15.69 9.70 -5.11
C PRO A 100 17.01 9.01 -5.52
N TRP A 101 17.59 8.18 -4.66
CA TRP A 101 18.97 7.73 -4.81
C TRP A 101 19.11 6.54 -5.76
N LYS A 102 20.35 6.29 -6.26
CA LYS A 102 20.64 5.33 -7.34
C LYS A 102 19.74 5.54 -8.56
N ASN A 103 18.94 4.55 -8.91
CA ASN A 103 18.12 4.51 -10.13
C ASN A 103 16.74 5.14 -9.85
N SER A 104 16.70 6.12 -8.93
CA SER A 104 15.53 6.83 -8.45
C SER A 104 14.46 5.88 -7.88
N SER A 105 13.20 6.06 -8.27
CA SER A 105 12.06 5.29 -7.79
C SER A 105 12.10 3.82 -8.22
N LEU A 106 11.27 3.00 -7.59
CA LEU A 106 10.88 1.69 -8.07
C LEU A 106 10.22 1.81 -9.47
N GLU A 107 10.46 0.85 -10.36
CA GLU A 107 9.84 0.84 -11.69
C GLU A 107 8.33 0.50 -11.59
N ASN A 108 7.50 1.01 -12.51
CA ASN A 108 6.10 0.61 -12.57
C ASN A 108 5.99 -0.87 -12.95
N GLY A 109 5.03 -1.56 -12.37
CA GLY A 109 4.83 -3.00 -12.61
C GLY A 109 4.33 -3.73 -11.38
N VAL A 110 4.20 -5.04 -11.52
CA VAL A 110 3.75 -5.92 -10.44
C VAL A 110 4.95 -6.54 -9.74
N TYR A 111 4.89 -6.57 -8.42
CA TYR A 111 5.90 -7.15 -7.54
C TYR A 111 5.23 -8.13 -6.58
N ARG A 112 6.01 -9.06 -6.06
CA ARG A 112 5.65 -9.90 -4.92
C ARG A 112 6.24 -9.29 -3.65
N VAL A 113 5.41 -9.14 -2.63
CA VAL A 113 5.80 -8.74 -1.28
C VAL A 113 5.70 -9.91 -0.33
N ASP A 114 6.78 -10.19 0.39
CA ASP A 114 6.86 -11.28 1.35
C ASP A 114 7.92 -11.00 2.45
N HIS A 115 8.12 -11.97 3.34
CA HIS A 115 9.15 -12.00 4.39
C HIS A 115 9.30 -10.73 5.23
N LEU A 116 8.60 -10.66 6.36
CA LEU A 116 8.90 -9.68 7.41
C LEU A 116 10.29 -9.95 8.00
N ARG A 117 11.14 -8.93 8.00
CA ARG A 117 12.32 -8.85 8.86
C ARG A 117 12.09 -7.76 9.90
N ASP A 118 12.00 -8.16 11.16
CA ASP A 118 11.76 -7.26 12.28
C ASP A 118 13.06 -6.77 12.93
N ASN A 119 12.94 -5.87 13.90
CA ASN A 119 14.05 -5.31 14.68
C ASN A 119 15.16 -4.72 13.81
N ARG A 120 14.77 -4.13 12.66
CA ARG A 120 15.72 -3.47 11.77
C ARG A 120 16.23 -2.19 12.43
N THR A 121 17.41 -1.75 12.02
CA THR A 121 18.06 -0.53 12.51
C THR A 121 18.58 0.31 11.33
N GLY A 122 19.09 1.51 11.62
CA GLY A 122 19.64 2.41 10.60
C GLY A 122 18.57 2.92 9.64
N SER A 123 18.85 2.91 8.34
CA SER A 123 17.94 3.43 7.30
C SER A 123 16.60 2.68 7.19
N TYR A 124 16.48 1.51 7.84
CA TYR A 124 15.27 0.70 7.91
C TYR A 124 14.43 0.96 9.16
N ALA A 125 14.80 1.96 9.98
CA ALA A 125 14.13 2.25 11.24
C ALA A 125 13.96 3.74 11.47
N LYS A 126 12.75 4.16 11.85
CA LYS A 126 12.42 5.57 12.15
C LYS A 126 11.61 5.64 13.42
N TYR A 127 11.89 6.64 14.27
CA TYR A 127 11.19 6.85 15.54
C TYR A 127 11.13 5.59 16.44
N GLY A 128 12.20 4.80 16.45
CA GLY A 128 12.29 3.56 17.22
C GLY A 128 11.51 2.37 16.64
N VAL A 129 10.97 2.48 15.43
CA VAL A 129 10.23 1.42 14.74
C VAL A 129 11.03 0.96 13.53
N GLY A 130 11.43 -0.32 13.49
CA GLY A 130 12.31 -0.84 12.44
C GLY A 130 11.88 -2.20 11.91
N PHE A 131 11.57 -2.24 10.61
CA PHE A 131 11.18 -3.46 9.90
C PHE A 131 11.47 -3.34 8.41
N SER A 132 11.41 -4.45 7.69
CA SER A 132 11.36 -4.44 6.24
C SER A 132 10.63 -5.65 5.68
N TYR A 133 10.01 -5.48 4.51
CA TYR A 133 9.47 -6.56 3.69
C TYR A 133 10.25 -6.66 2.38
N ASP A 134 10.44 -7.86 1.86
CA ASP A 134 11.03 -8.06 0.53
C ASP A 134 10.04 -7.66 -0.56
N VAL A 135 10.57 -7.07 -1.63
CA VAL A 135 9.83 -6.70 -2.83
C VAL A 135 10.57 -7.30 -4.03
N SER A 136 9.97 -8.31 -4.65
CA SER A 136 10.57 -9.03 -5.78
C SER A 136 9.79 -8.73 -7.06
N PRO A 137 10.42 -8.23 -8.14
CA PRO A 137 9.70 -7.97 -9.39
C PRO A 137 9.19 -9.27 -10.01
N THR A 138 7.98 -9.25 -10.59
CA THR A 138 7.44 -10.37 -11.39
C THR A 138 7.68 -10.18 -12.89
N PHE A 139 8.47 -9.18 -13.25
CA PHE A 139 8.84 -8.79 -14.60
C PHE A 139 10.36 -8.59 -14.69
N SER A 140 10.88 -8.45 -15.91
CA SER A 140 12.30 -8.23 -16.14
C SER A 140 12.70 -6.79 -15.81
N THR A 141 13.62 -6.61 -14.86
CA THR A 141 14.21 -5.30 -14.50
C THR A 141 15.63 -5.49 -13.96
N GLY A 142 16.46 -4.45 -14.04
CA GLY A 142 17.81 -4.43 -13.47
C GLY A 142 17.85 -4.18 -11.95
N ARG A 143 16.68 -4.10 -11.31
CA ARG A 143 16.53 -3.72 -9.91
C ARG A 143 16.39 -4.96 -9.02
N ASP A 144 17.22 -5.05 -7.99
CA ASP A 144 17.23 -6.12 -7.01
C ASP A 144 17.20 -5.60 -5.56
N PHE A 145 17.03 -6.52 -4.61
CA PHE A 145 17.03 -6.26 -3.15
C PHE A 145 16.10 -5.12 -2.69
N LEU A 146 14.99 -4.93 -3.40
CA LEU A 146 14.00 -3.90 -3.13
C LEU A 146 13.19 -4.28 -1.88
N ARG A 147 12.77 -3.27 -1.12
CA ARG A 147 12.06 -3.46 0.15
C ARG A 147 10.98 -2.41 0.39
N ILE A 148 10.03 -2.73 1.26
CA ILE A 148 9.19 -1.74 1.96
C ILE A 148 9.74 -1.58 3.37
N HIS A 149 10.07 -0.36 3.81
CA HIS A 149 10.60 -0.11 5.15
C HIS A 149 10.36 1.34 5.62
N PRO A 150 10.44 1.65 6.92
CA PRO A 150 10.52 3.02 7.42
C PRO A 150 11.63 3.82 6.73
N ASP A 151 11.34 5.05 6.29
CA ASP A 151 12.34 5.97 5.75
C ASP A 151 13.13 6.65 6.88
N GLY A 152 14.05 5.87 7.48
CA GLY A 152 14.77 6.23 8.70
C GLY A 152 16.11 6.92 8.51
N GLY A 153 16.65 6.89 7.29
CA GLY A 153 17.93 7.48 6.94
C GLY A 153 17.81 8.96 6.55
N PRO A 154 18.81 9.48 5.82
CA PRO A 154 18.64 10.69 5.02
C PRO A 154 17.42 10.54 4.10
N PHE A 155 16.79 11.66 3.75
CA PHE A 155 15.56 11.68 2.94
C PHE A 155 15.62 10.72 1.74
N GLY A 156 14.63 9.82 1.67
CA GLY A 156 14.46 8.93 0.53
C GLY A 156 15.30 7.68 0.54
N THR A 157 15.04 6.82 -0.45
CA THR A 157 15.58 5.47 -0.53
C THR A 157 16.48 5.29 -1.74
N LEU A 158 17.19 4.17 -1.78
CA LEU A 158 17.89 3.68 -2.98
C LEU A 158 16.93 2.99 -3.97
N GLY A 159 15.68 3.47 -3.97
CA GLY A 159 14.55 2.99 -4.75
C GLY A 159 13.76 1.83 -4.13
N CYS A 160 13.90 1.62 -2.82
CA CYS A 160 12.90 0.93 -1.98
C CYS A 160 11.63 1.80 -1.85
N ILE A 161 10.57 1.26 -1.24
CA ILE A 161 9.42 2.05 -0.77
C ILE A 161 9.69 2.43 0.70
N GLY A 162 9.94 3.73 0.93
CA GLY A 162 10.20 4.32 2.24
C GLY A 162 8.93 4.91 2.86
N LEU A 163 8.52 4.40 4.01
CA LEU A 163 7.34 4.87 4.75
C LEU A 163 7.68 6.10 5.59
N THR A 164 6.94 7.19 5.43
CA THR A 164 7.31 8.49 6.00
C THR A 164 6.50 8.90 7.23
N GLY A 165 5.50 8.11 7.62
CA GLY A 165 4.60 8.40 8.74
C GLY A 165 5.23 8.42 10.14
N SER A 166 4.40 8.74 11.13
CA SER A 166 4.77 8.73 12.56
C SER A 166 5.08 7.32 13.08
N ALA A 167 5.68 7.19 14.27
CA ALA A 167 5.94 5.88 14.90
C ALA A 167 4.69 5.00 14.97
N ASP A 168 3.54 5.62 15.24
CA ASP A 168 2.24 4.98 15.35
C ASP A 168 1.74 4.46 14.00
N VAL A 169 1.86 5.26 12.94
CA VAL A 169 1.61 4.82 11.56
C VAL A 169 2.53 3.68 11.16
N LEU A 170 3.83 3.77 11.48
CA LEU A 170 4.80 2.73 11.15
C LEU A 170 4.49 1.40 11.85
N ARG A 171 4.08 1.43 13.12
CA ARG A 171 3.61 0.23 13.83
C ARG A 171 2.34 -0.34 13.20
N GLN A 172 1.41 0.52 12.79
CA GLN A 172 0.19 0.08 12.09
C GLN A 172 0.54 -0.62 10.78
N VAL A 173 1.38 -0.02 9.93
CA VAL A 173 1.83 -0.63 8.66
C VAL A 173 2.43 -2.01 8.93
N ARG A 174 3.38 -2.08 9.87
CA ARG A 174 4.05 -3.32 10.25
C ARG A 174 3.05 -4.38 10.69
N ASN A 175 2.09 -4.03 11.54
CA ASN A 175 1.13 -4.99 12.06
C ASN A 175 0.14 -5.47 10.99
N GLN A 176 -0.39 -4.57 10.17
CA GLN A 176 -1.39 -4.90 9.16
C GLN A 176 -0.78 -5.72 8.03
N MET A 177 0.37 -5.31 7.48
CA MET A 177 1.05 -6.09 6.44
C MET A 177 1.46 -7.47 6.94
N ASN A 178 1.95 -7.58 8.18
CA ASN A 178 2.33 -8.89 8.74
C ASN A 178 1.10 -9.79 8.96
N LEU A 179 -0.04 -9.23 9.36
CA LEU A 179 -1.28 -10.01 9.46
C LEU A 179 -1.70 -10.54 8.09
N SER A 180 -1.67 -9.70 7.05
CA SER A 180 -1.95 -10.12 5.68
C SER A 180 -1.00 -11.22 5.20
N LEU A 181 0.32 -11.08 5.44
CA LEU A 181 1.29 -12.10 5.06
C LEU A 181 1.09 -13.42 5.83
N LYS A 182 0.66 -13.38 7.09
CA LYS A 182 0.32 -14.61 7.83
C LYS A 182 -0.89 -15.33 7.24
N ASN A 183 -1.86 -14.58 6.73
CA ASN A 183 -3.10 -15.14 6.17
C ASN A 183 -2.92 -15.65 4.74
N TYR A 184 -2.11 -14.98 3.93
CA TYR A 184 -2.01 -15.23 2.48
C TYR A 184 -0.63 -15.70 2.01
N GLY A 185 0.39 -15.69 2.88
CA GLY A 185 1.78 -16.06 2.59
C GLY A 185 2.56 -14.99 1.80
N LYS A 186 1.89 -14.28 0.91
CA LYS A 186 2.44 -13.18 0.09
C LYS A 186 1.35 -12.15 -0.23
N LEU A 187 1.77 -10.98 -0.66
CA LEU A 187 0.90 -9.96 -1.27
C LEU A 187 1.45 -9.58 -2.64
N ASP A 188 0.57 -9.39 -3.61
CA ASP A 188 0.97 -8.69 -4.82
C ASP A 188 1.07 -7.18 -4.51
N LEU A 189 2.00 -6.50 -5.16
CA LEU A 189 2.17 -5.06 -5.10
C LEU A 189 2.12 -4.51 -6.52
N ASN A 190 1.12 -3.69 -6.83
CA ASN A 190 1.04 -2.96 -8.08
C ASN A 190 1.64 -1.56 -7.90
N VAL A 191 2.70 -1.25 -8.65
CA VAL A 191 3.31 0.08 -8.66
C VAL A 191 2.88 0.84 -9.90
N ASN A 192 2.21 1.96 -9.69
CA ASN A 192 1.75 2.84 -10.75
C ASN A 192 2.00 4.30 -10.37
N ILE A 193 3.20 4.78 -10.68
CA ILE A 193 3.59 6.17 -10.48
C ILE A 193 3.47 6.96 -11.79
N GLU A 194 2.77 8.07 -11.72
CA GLU A 194 2.68 9.02 -12.82
C GLU A 194 4.05 9.68 -13.08
N ARG A 195 4.47 9.66 -14.37
CA ARG A 195 5.76 10.18 -14.85
C ARG A 195 6.98 9.56 -14.14
N ASN A 196 6.86 8.30 -13.69
CA ASN A 196 7.83 7.59 -12.86
C ASN A 196 9.30 7.96 -13.18
N PRO A 197 10.09 8.45 -12.21
CA PRO A 197 11.45 8.93 -12.44
C PRO A 197 12.49 7.80 -12.49
N ASN A 198 12.07 6.54 -12.46
CA ASN A 198 12.94 5.39 -12.64
C ASN A 198 13.64 5.45 -14.01
N ASN A 199 14.94 5.19 -14.02
CA ASN A 199 15.77 5.22 -15.22
C ASN A 199 15.87 3.83 -15.90
N ASN A 200 14.73 3.18 -16.19
CA ASN A 200 14.66 1.84 -16.79
C ASN A 200 15.47 0.76 -16.05
N GLY A 201 15.51 0.85 -14.72
CA GLY A 201 16.27 -0.08 -13.89
C GLY A 201 17.80 -0.07 -14.07
N ARG A 202 18.37 0.87 -14.84
CA ARG A 202 19.81 1.02 -15.10
C ARG A 202 20.46 2.09 -14.23
#